data_AF-A0A661UWF2-F1
#
_entry.id   AF-A0A661UWF2-F1
#
_cell.length_a   1.000
_cell.length_b   1.000
_cell.length_c   1.000
_cell.angle_alpha   90.00
_cell.angle_beta   90.00
_cell.angle_gamma   90.00
#
_symmetry.space_group_name_H-M   'P 1'
#
loop_
_entity.id
_entity.type
_entity.pdbx_description
1 polymer ?
#
loop_
_entity_poly.entity_id
_entity_poly.type
_entity_poly.pdbx_seq_one_letter_code
_entity_poly.pdbx_strand_id
1 'polypeptide(L)'
;MELKTINIYLNTENSYLPKVKYVFNTICNIMGVKAKFFSGLTSEVIHIYYGIRTEDDYPIFIYHNPEAVDFFSRKELYPPQKINLIKYQDEFMPVLFSQKGELFKYTTTSIRIRKDLISSAFYFLSCWQEYASPDEVTPSSHYDYFESFQYRFGFTDVPAVDRYCELLANVIRRTFPEFSISDIWPKGKKFALSLSHNVEFWNLQPSSDVDSPKASPYKKMF
;
A
#
# COMPACT_ATOMS: atom_id res chain seq x y z
N MET A 1 4.70 13.08 23.78
CA MET A 1 4.84 14.03 22.66
C MET A 1 3.49 14.03 21.98
N GLU A 2 2.84 15.18 21.86
CA GLU A 2 1.55 15.24 21.18
C GLU A 2 1.77 15.03 19.68
N LEU A 3 1.05 14.08 19.08
CA LEU A 3 1.18 13.78 17.65
C LEU A 3 0.56 14.92 16.85
N LYS A 4 1.31 15.45 15.89
CA LYS A 4 0.77 16.47 14.97
C LYS A 4 -0.31 15.87 14.09
N THR A 5 -1.30 16.68 13.76
CA THR A 5 -2.45 16.26 12.94
C THR A 5 -2.29 16.75 11.51
N ILE A 6 -2.34 15.82 10.55
CA ILE A 6 -2.45 16.11 9.12
C ILE A 6 -3.93 16.08 8.75
N ASN A 7 -4.45 17.22 8.33
CA ASN A 7 -5.78 17.37 7.76
C ASN A 7 -5.79 16.93 6.28
N ILE A 8 -6.62 15.94 5.96
CA ILE A 8 -6.70 15.30 4.65
C ILE A 8 -8.11 15.45 4.09
N TYR A 9 -8.23 16.08 2.93
CA TYR A 9 -9.48 16.16 2.18
C TYR A 9 -9.60 14.97 1.22
N LEU A 10 -10.69 14.22 1.36
CA LEU A 10 -11.00 13.04 0.57
C LEU A 10 -12.10 13.38 -0.44
N ASN A 11 -11.72 13.53 -1.71
CA ASN A 11 -12.66 13.70 -2.82
C ASN A 11 -12.80 12.39 -3.60
N THR A 12 -13.61 11.49 -3.05
CA THR A 12 -13.93 10.17 -3.61
C THR A 12 -15.29 9.70 -3.07
N GLU A 13 -15.82 8.66 -3.67
CA GLU A 13 -17.09 8.03 -3.41
C GLU A 13 -17.19 7.51 -1.97
N ASN A 14 -18.35 7.70 -1.34
CA ASN A 14 -18.58 7.32 0.06
C ASN A 14 -18.33 5.83 0.33
N SER A 15 -18.63 4.96 -0.64
CA SER A 15 -18.38 3.52 -0.55
C SER A 15 -16.89 3.17 -0.48
N TYR A 16 -16.01 4.05 -0.96
CA TYR A 16 -14.57 3.85 -1.02
C TYR A 16 -13.82 4.47 0.17
N LEU A 17 -14.44 5.44 0.87
CA LEU A 17 -13.84 6.12 2.02
C LEU A 17 -13.27 5.20 3.11
N PRO A 18 -13.87 4.06 3.48
CA PRO A 18 -13.28 3.18 4.50
C PRO A 18 -11.90 2.64 4.11
N LYS A 19 -11.71 2.28 2.82
CA LYS A 19 -10.44 1.77 2.29
C LYS A 19 -9.37 2.85 2.28
N VAL A 20 -9.74 4.04 1.82
CA VAL A 20 -8.87 5.22 1.79
C VAL A 20 -8.45 5.64 3.20
N LYS A 21 -9.39 5.71 4.14
CA LYS A 21 -9.10 6.03 5.55
C LYS A 21 -8.22 4.98 6.21
N TYR A 22 -8.44 3.70 5.92
CA TYR A 22 -7.58 2.61 6.41
C TYR A 22 -6.12 2.85 5.98
N VAL A 23 -5.88 3.08 4.69
CA VAL A 23 -4.53 3.32 4.17
C VAL A 23 -3.91 4.58 4.78
N PHE A 24 -4.61 5.71 4.77
CA PHE A 24 -4.06 6.94 5.34
C PHE A 24 -3.77 6.80 6.83
N ASN A 25 -4.65 6.15 7.61
CA ASN A 25 -4.37 5.89 9.01
C ASN A 25 -3.12 5.02 9.18
N THR A 26 -2.98 3.95 8.40
CA THR A 26 -1.78 3.09 8.43
C THR A 26 -0.51 3.90 8.13
N ILE A 27 -0.49 4.65 7.01
CA ILE A 27 0.67 5.44 6.61
C ILE A 27 0.97 6.56 7.64
N CYS A 28 -0.04 7.28 8.10
CA CYS A 28 0.13 8.32 9.11
C CYS A 28 0.63 7.77 10.44
N ASN A 29 0.14 6.60 10.87
CA ASN A 29 0.62 5.91 12.06
C ASN A 29 2.10 5.54 11.92
N ILE A 30 2.52 4.99 10.77
CA ILE A 30 3.93 4.70 10.47
C ILE A 30 4.80 5.96 10.56
N MET A 31 4.29 7.09 10.08
CA MET A 31 4.96 8.40 10.12
C MET A 31 4.89 9.10 11.49
N GLY A 32 4.19 8.54 12.48
CA GLY A 32 4.01 9.17 13.79
C GLY A 32 3.19 10.46 13.74
N VAL A 33 2.18 10.53 12.88
CA VAL A 33 1.25 11.66 12.76
C VAL A 33 -0.20 11.18 12.80
N LYS A 34 -1.12 12.04 13.23
CA LYS A 34 -2.56 11.73 13.26
C LYS A 34 -3.21 12.19 11.97
N ALA A 35 -4.01 11.34 11.33
CA ALA A 35 -4.86 11.77 10.22
C ALA A 35 -6.19 12.33 10.73
N LYS A 36 -6.64 13.47 10.16
CA LYS A 36 -8.00 14.00 10.32
C LYS A 36 -8.61 14.15 8.93
N PHE A 37 -9.78 13.53 8.71
CA PHE A 37 -10.38 13.42 7.38
C PHE A 37 -11.55 14.38 7.19
N PHE A 38 -11.65 14.92 5.98
CA PHE A 38 -12.72 15.80 5.52
C PHE A 38 -13.25 15.31 4.19
N SER A 39 -14.56 15.45 3.94
CA SER A 39 -15.22 15.05 2.68
C SER A 39 -16.29 16.07 2.24
N GLY A 40 -16.21 17.30 2.76
CA GLY A 40 -17.17 18.38 2.55
C GLY A 40 -16.58 19.72 2.99
N LEU A 41 -17.39 20.77 2.98
CA LEU A 41 -16.95 22.12 3.35
C LEU A 41 -16.32 22.12 4.75
N THR A 42 -15.16 22.78 4.86
CA THR A 42 -14.46 22.94 6.13
C THR A 42 -13.72 24.27 6.15
N SER A 43 -13.61 24.86 7.34
CA SER A 43 -12.77 26.04 7.60
C SER A 43 -11.34 25.67 8.01
N GLU A 44 -11.04 24.37 8.13
CA GLU A 44 -9.75 23.85 8.54
C GLU A 44 -8.75 23.92 7.38
N VAL A 45 -7.48 24.19 7.69
CA VAL A 45 -6.41 24.14 6.69
C VAL A 45 -6.19 22.70 6.24
N ILE A 46 -6.36 22.44 4.94
CA ILE A 46 -6.12 21.13 4.34
C ILE A 46 -4.64 21.01 3.94
N HIS A 47 -3.98 19.95 4.40
CA HIS A 47 -2.58 19.68 4.08
C HIS A 47 -2.44 18.78 2.85
N ILE A 48 -3.30 17.76 2.76
CA ILE A 48 -3.31 16.77 1.69
C ILE A 48 -4.70 16.72 1.07
N TYR A 49 -4.77 16.82 -0.25
CA TYR A 49 -5.95 16.50 -1.03
C TYR A 49 -5.76 15.16 -1.73
N TYR A 50 -6.76 14.28 -1.64
CA TYR A 50 -6.81 13.03 -2.39
C TYR A 50 -8.04 13.03 -3.31
N GLY A 51 -7.83 13.01 -4.62
CA GLY A 51 -8.93 13.13 -5.59
C GLY A 51 -8.47 13.20 -7.05
N ILE A 52 -9.44 13.30 -7.97
CA ILE A 52 -9.19 13.21 -9.42
C ILE A 52 -8.60 14.52 -9.99
N ARG A 53 -9.30 15.63 -9.76
CA ARG A 53 -8.96 16.98 -10.21
C ARG A 53 -9.54 17.99 -9.22
N THR A 54 -8.85 19.11 -9.10
CA THR A 54 -9.33 20.28 -8.40
C THR A 54 -8.72 21.53 -9.03
N GLU A 55 -9.47 22.63 -8.97
CA GLU A 55 -8.99 23.96 -9.34
C GLU A 55 -8.24 24.63 -8.18
N ASP A 56 -8.53 24.21 -6.95
CA ASP A 56 -7.85 24.70 -5.74
C ASP A 56 -6.40 24.21 -5.71
N ASP A 57 -5.51 25.05 -5.18
CA ASP A 57 -4.12 24.66 -4.99
C ASP A 57 -3.87 24.18 -3.56
N TYR A 58 -4.05 22.87 -3.36
CA TYR A 58 -3.69 22.22 -2.10
C TYR A 58 -2.17 21.99 -2.03
N PRO A 59 -1.53 22.18 -0.86
CA PRO A 59 -0.07 22.05 -0.75
C PRO A 59 0.47 20.69 -1.20
N ILE A 60 -0.26 19.62 -0.88
CA ILE A 60 -0.01 18.27 -1.38
C ILE A 60 -1.28 17.77 -2.06
N PHE A 61 -1.15 17.35 -3.32
CA PHE A 61 -2.21 16.70 -4.07
C PHE A 61 -1.79 15.27 -4.39
N ILE A 62 -2.65 14.29 -4.09
CA ILE A 62 -2.47 12.89 -4.46
C ILE A 62 -3.60 12.52 -5.43
N TYR A 63 -3.22 12.09 -6.62
CA TYR A 63 -4.18 11.65 -7.62
C TYR A 63 -4.94 10.40 -7.15
N HIS A 64 -6.26 10.45 -7.26
CA HIS A 64 -7.14 9.29 -7.14
C HIS A 64 -7.62 8.86 -8.53
N ASN A 65 -7.50 7.57 -8.84
CA ASN A 65 -8.10 6.99 -10.02
C ASN A 65 -9.48 6.41 -9.70
N PRO A 66 -10.56 6.94 -10.31
CA PRO A 66 -11.92 6.48 -10.05
C PRO A 66 -12.15 5.00 -10.41
N GLU A 67 -11.37 4.42 -11.34
CA GLU A 67 -11.47 2.98 -11.65
C GLU A 67 -11.21 2.09 -10.42
N ALA A 68 -10.46 2.58 -9.42
CA ALA A 68 -10.21 1.84 -8.19
C ALA A 68 -11.50 1.56 -7.41
N VAL A 69 -12.45 2.49 -7.40
CA VAL A 69 -13.72 2.38 -6.67
C VAL A 69 -14.51 1.19 -7.18
N ASP A 70 -14.69 1.13 -8.49
CA ASP A 70 -15.39 0.04 -9.16
C ASP A 70 -14.61 -1.27 -9.03
N PHE A 71 -13.29 -1.24 -9.23
CA PHE A 71 -12.45 -2.42 -9.13
C PHE A 71 -12.58 -3.08 -7.74
N PHE A 72 -12.44 -2.32 -6.66
CA PHE A 72 -12.54 -2.85 -5.30
C PHE A 72 -13.97 -3.17 -4.84
N SER A 73 -14.97 -2.92 -5.69
CA SER A 73 -16.34 -3.41 -5.48
C SER A 73 -16.56 -4.80 -6.10
N ARG A 74 -15.71 -5.21 -7.05
CA ARG A 74 -15.79 -6.49 -7.75
C ARG A 74 -14.66 -7.39 -7.27
N LYS A 75 -14.97 -8.64 -6.91
CA LYS A 75 -13.94 -9.62 -6.51
C LYS A 75 -13.17 -10.10 -7.75
N GLU A 76 -12.28 -9.27 -8.26
CA GLU A 76 -11.55 -9.45 -9.53
C GLU A 76 -10.04 -9.30 -9.36
N LEU A 77 -9.29 -10.01 -10.20
CA LEU A 77 -7.85 -9.86 -10.33
C LEU A 77 -7.49 -8.57 -11.09
N TYR A 78 -6.46 -7.88 -10.63
CA TYR A 78 -6.00 -6.68 -11.30
C TYR A 78 -5.32 -7.04 -12.64
N PRO A 79 -5.58 -6.32 -13.74
CA PRO A 79 -4.96 -6.61 -15.02
C PRO A 79 -3.43 -6.35 -14.99
N PRO A 80 -2.56 -7.35 -15.23
CA PRO A 80 -1.11 -7.21 -15.11
C PRO A 80 -0.52 -6.10 -16.00
N GLN A 81 -1.08 -5.90 -17.19
CA GLN A 81 -0.67 -4.88 -18.15
C GLN A 81 -0.92 -3.43 -17.69
N LYS A 82 -1.73 -3.23 -16.64
CA LYS A 82 -1.97 -1.91 -16.05
C LYS A 82 -0.98 -1.57 -14.91
N ILE A 83 -0.12 -2.50 -14.52
CA ILE A 83 0.90 -2.26 -13.50
C ILE A 83 1.98 -1.34 -14.08
N ASN A 84 2.26 -0.23 -13.39
CA ASN A 84 3.33 0.67 -13.77
C ASN A 84 4.49 0.50 -12.80
N LEU A 85 5.68 0.16 -13.31
CA LEU A 85 6.92 0.24 -12.54
C LEU A 85 7.47 1.67 -12.66
N ILE A 86 7.62 2.35 -11.52
CA ILE A 86 8.06 3.73 -11.47
C ILE A 86 9.37 3.79 -10.71
N LYS A 87 10.38 4.42 -11.31
CA LYS A 87 11.65 4.68 -10.64
C LYS A 87 11.45 5.76 -9.57
N TYR A 88 11.79 5.45 -8.32
CA TYR A 88 11.89 6.39 -7.22
C TYR A 88 13.18 6.13 -6.47
N GLN A 89 14.04 7.15 -6.36
CA GLN A 89 15.44 6.96 -5.97
C GLN A 89 16.11 5.92 -6.91
N ASP A 90 16.74 4.89 -6.35
CA ASP A 90 17.45 3.85 -7.09
C ASP A 90 16.64 2.55 -7.29
N GLU A 91 15.35 2.55 -6.93
CA GLU A 91 14.48 1.36 -7.03
C GLU A 91 13.27 1.59 -7.95
N PHE A 92 12.75 0.50 -8.52
CA PHE A 92 11.48 0.50 -9.24
C PHE A 92 10.38 0.01 -8.32
N MET A 93 9.45 0.90 -7.96
CA MET A 93 8.27 0.54 -7.18
C MET A 93 7.09 0.24 -8.13
N PRO A 94 6.34 -0.83 -7.88
CA PRO A 94 5.08 -1.05 -8.59
C PRO A 94 4.10 0.04 -8.19
N VAL A 95 3.24 0.48 -9.10
CA VAL A 95 2.13 1.37 -8.79
C VAL A 95 0.94 0.99 -9.66
N LEU A 96 -0.17 0.70 -8.99
CA LEU A 96 -1.44 0.34 -9.61
C LEU A 96 -2.31 1.59 -9.75
N PHE A 97 -3.41 1.45 -10.49
CA PHE A 97 -4.42 2.49 -10.66
C PHE A 97 -3.85 3.85 -11.09
N SER A 98 -2.75 3.88 -11.83
CA SER A 98 -2.01 5.12 -12.06
C SER A 98 -1.95 5.53 -13.52
N GLN A 99 -1.98 6.84 -13.75
CA GLN A 99 -1.74 7.41 -15.07
C GLN A 99 -0.30 7.17 -15.50
N LYS A 100 -0.06 7.04 -16.81
CA LYS A 100 1.29 7.01 -17.39
C LYS A 100 2.02 8.34 -17.17
N GLY A 101 3.35 8.30 -17.24
CA GLY A 101 4.22 9.49 -17.14
C GLY A 101 4.83 9.68 -15.76
N GLU A 102 5.20 10.92 -15.46
CA GLU A 102 5.99 11.29 -14.27
C GLU A 102 5.27 11.04 -12.95
N LEU A 103 6.04 10.79 -11.89
CA LEU A 103 5.56 10.61 -10.52
C LEU A 103 5.06 11.92 -9.89
N PHE A 104 5.80 13.01 -10.11
CA PHE A 104 5.49 14.32 -9.54
C PHE A 104 5.17 15.35 -10.62
N LYS A 105 4.38 16.35 -10.25
CA LYS A 105 4.32 17.66 -10.89
C LYS A 105 4.44 18.72 -9.81
N TYR A 106 5.45 19.58 -9.94
CA TYR A 106 5.67 20.68 -9.02
C TYR A 106 4.99 21.95 -9.54
N THR A 107 4.39 22.73 -8.65
CA THR A 107 3.98 24.11 -8.90
C THR A 107 4.74 25.03 -7.94
N THR A 108 4.47 26.32 -7.99
CA THR A 108 5.08 27.30 -7.08
C THR A 108 4.73 27.02 -5.61
N THR A 109 3.54 26.46 -5.37
CA THR A 109 2.93 26.36 -4.03
C THR A 109 2.46 24.95 -3.68
N SER A 110 2.50 24.01 -4.63
CA SER A 110 2.03 22.64 -4.43
C SER A 110 2.93 21.57 -5.03
N ILE A 111 2.90 20.39 -4.41
CA ILE A 111 3.50 19.17 -4.93
C ILE A 111 2.37 18.20 -5.29
N ARG A 112 2.28 17.82 -6.56
CA ARG A 112 1.26 16.90 -7.06
C ARG A 112 1.87 15.52 -7.31
N ILE A 113 1.48 14.54 -6.53
CA ILE A 113 1.74 13.12 -6.76
C ILE A 113 0.71 12.64 -7.79
N ARG A 114 1.19 12.33 -9.00
CA ARG A 114 0.35 11.99 -10.16
C ARG A 114 -0.11 10.53 -10.19
N LYS A 115 0.14 9.82 -9.11
CA LYS A 115 0.00 8.37 -8.97
C LYS A 115 -0.94 8.07 -7.83
N ASP A 116 -1.79 7.06 -8.01
CA ASP A 116 -2.71 6.63 -6.96
C ASP A 116 -2.00 5.66 -6.01
N LEU A 117 -1.16 6.25 -5.16
CA LEU A 117 -0.43 5.53 -4.11
C LEU A 117 -1.37 4.93 -3.08
N ILE A 118 -2.55 5.51 -2.87
CA ILE A 118 -3.49 5.10 -1.82
C ILE A 118 -4.22 3.83 -2.23
N SER A 119 -4.77 3.79 -3.45
CA SER A 119 -5.39 2.58 -4.00
C SER A 119 -4.36 1.47 -4.21
N SER A 120 -3.13 1.81 -4.63
CA SER A 120 -2.02 0.86 -4.72
C SER A 120 -1.67 0.27 -3.35
N ALA A 121 -1.53 1.10 -2.33
CA ALA A 121 -1.26 0.64 -0.97
C ALA A 121 -2.37 -0.25 -0.44
N PHE A 122 -3.64 0.11 -0.68
CA PHE A 122 -4.77 -0.74 -0.27
C PHE A 122 -4.68 -2.13 -0.91
N TYR A 123 -4.36 -2.20 -2.21
CA TYR A 123 -4.20 -3.47 -2.91
C TYR A 123 -3.20 -4.40 -2.22
N PHE A 124 -2.01 -3.87 -1.89
CA PHE A 124 -0.95 -4.65 -1.25
C PHE A 124 -1.24 -4.96 0.22
N LEU A 125 -1.73 -3.99 1.00
CA LEU A 125 -2.03 -4.16 2.42
C LEU A 125 -3.18 -5.14 2.68
N SER A 126 -4.15 -5.20 1.77
CA SER A 126 -5.29 -6.13 1.88
C SER A 126 -5.00 -7.51 1.29
N CYS A 127 -3.79 -7.74 0.74
CA CYS A 127 -3.47 -8.93 -0.03
C CYS A 127 -4.53 -9.21 -1.12
N TRP A 128 -4.96 -8.17 -1.84
CA TRP A 128 -6.15 -8.26 -2.72
C TRP A 128 -6.03 -9.36 -3.78
N GLN A 129 -4.82 -9.60 -4.31
CA GLN A 129 -4.59 -10.64 -5.31
C GLN A 129 -4.98 -12.04 -4.80
N GLU A 130 -4.60 -12.36 -3.57
CA GLU A 130 -4.96 -13.61 -2.90
C GLU A 130 -6.46 -13.63 -2.58
N TYR A 131 -6.98 -12.54 -2.01
CA TYR A 131 -8.41 -12.42 -1.69
C TYR A 131 -9.30 -12.63 -2.91
N ALA A 132 -8.94 -12.06 -4.06
CA ALA A 132 -9.70 -12.13 -5.30
C ALA A 132 -9.39 -13.37 -6.15
N SER A 133 -8.43 -14.21 -5.74
CA SER A 133 -8.15 -15.47 -6.43
C SER A 133 -9.40 -16.37 -6.45
N PRO A 134 -9.68 -17.05 -7.58
CA PRO A 134 -10.79 -17.98 -7.66
C PRO A 134 -10.55 -19.25 -6.82
N ASP A 135 -9.29 -19.59 -6.58
CA ASP A 135 -8.93 -20.76 -5.80
C ASP A 135 -9.30 -20.55 -4.33
N GLU A 136 -10.00 -21.53 -3.76
CA GLU A 136 -10.35 -21.50 -2.36
C GLU A 136 -9.07 -21.64 -1.52
N VAL A 137 -8.76 -20.61 -0.73
CA VAL A 137 -7.69 -20.68 0.27
C VAL A 137 -8.21 -21.55 1.41
N THR A 138 -7.76 -22.79 1.46
CA THR A 138 -8.04 -23.72 2.56
C THR A 138 -6.80 -23.81 3.46
N PRO A 139 -6.89 -24.36 4.69
CA PRO A 139 -5.69 -24.63 5.49
C PRO A 139 -4.64 -25.51 4.77
N SER A 140 -5.03 -26.21 3.71
CA SER A 140 -4.17 -27.07 2.88
C SER A 140 -3.85 -26.51 1.49
N SER A 141 -4.44 -25.37 1.09
CA SER A 141 -4.20 -24.72 -0.20
C SER A 141 -3.90 -23.24 0.04
N HIS A 142 -2.66 -22.86 -0.28
CA HIS A 142 -2.20 -21.48 -0.19
C HIS A 142 -2.17 -20.86 -1.58
N TYR A 143 -2.29 -19.53 -1.63
CA TYR A 143 -2.05 -18.81 -2.87
C TYR A 143 -0.62 -19.05 -3.34
N ASP A 144 -0.45 -19.52 -4.58
CA ASP A 144 0.87 -19.79 -5.13
C ASP A 144 1.64 -18.47 -5.30
N TYR A 145 2.74 -18.34 -4.58
CA TYR A 145 3.61 -17.17 -4.65
C TYR A 145 4.12 -16.89 -6.09
N PHE A 146 4.31 -17.91 -6.92
CA PHE A 146 4.72 -17.72 -8.32
C PHE A 146 3.65 -17.03 -9.18
N GLU A 147 2.40 -17.03 -8.72
CA GLU A 147 1.28 -16.33 -9.35
C GLU A 147 1.21 -14.85 -8.93
N SER A 148 1.94 -14.46 -7.88
CA SER A 148 1.97 -13.08 -7.37
C SER A 148 2.58 -12.09 -8.36
N PHE A 149 2.14 -10.83 -8.31
CA PHE A 149 2.79 -9.77 -9.08
C PHE A 149 4.23 -9.54 -8.64
N GLN A 150 4.51 -9.68 -7.36
CA GLN A 150 5.84 -9.56 -6.77
C GLN A 150 6.84 -10.43 -7.53
N TYR A 151 6.52 -11.72 -7.68
CA TYR A 151 7.34 -12.66 -8.43
C TYR A 151 7.38 -12.32 -9.92
N ARG A 152 6.20 -12.17 -10.55
CA ARG A 152 6.06 -11.99 -12.01
C ARG A 152 6.76 -10.74 -12.55
N PHE A 153 6.82 -9.68 -11.75
CA PHE A 153 7.45 -8.42 -12.15
C PHE A 153 8.77 -8.15 -11.42
N GLY A 154 9.28 -9.13 -10.66
CA GLY A 154 10.60 -9.05 -10.04
C GLY A 154 10.74 -7.97 -8.98
N PHE A 155 9.69 -7.70 -8.20
CA PHE A 155 9.71 -6.74 -7.10
C PHE A 155 9.49 -7.38 -5.72
N THR A 156 9.75 -8.68 -5.58
CA THR A 156 9.64 -9.43 -4.33
C THR A 156 10.36 -8.77 -3.15
N ASP A 157 11.56 -8.27 -3.39
CA ASP A 157 12.39 -7.66 -2.34
C ASP A 157 12.08 -6.16 -2.15
N VAL A 158 11.09 -5.62 -2.87
CA VAL A 158 10.68 -4.22 -2.80
C VAL A 158 9.49 -4.08 -1.85
N PRO A 159 9.65 -3.46 -0.68
CA PRO A 159 8.53 -3.21 0.23
C PRO A 159 7.69 -2.05 -0.31
N ALA A 160 6.81 -2.34 -1.28
CA ALA A 160 6.10 -1.32 -2.07
C ALA A 160 5.39 -0.27 -1.20
N VAL A 161 4.69 -0.71 -0.14
CA VAL A 161 3.96 0.19 0.77
C VAL A 161 4.91 1.05 1.59
N ASP A 162 6.04 0.52 2.04
CA ASP A 162 7.04 1.29 2.78
C ASP A 162 7.66 2.37 1.88
N ARG A 163 7.89 2.06 0.60
CA ARG A 163 8.33 3.06 -0.40
C ARG A 163 7.29 4.16 -0.61
N TYR A 164 6.00 3.84 -0.60
CA TYR A 164 4.95 4.86 -0.65
C TYR A 164 4.93 5.72 0.63
N CYS A 165 5.11 5.11 1.80
CA CYS A 165 5.23 5.83 3.07
C CYS A 165 6.43 6.78 3.06
N GLU A 166 7.60 6.30 2.64
CA GLU A 166 8.82 7.10 2.55
C GLU A 166 8.65 8.28 1.58
N LEU A 167 8.08 8.01 0.40
CA LEU A 167 7.76 9.04 -0.58
C LEU A 167 6.86 10.12 0.01
N LEU A 168 5.73 9.73 0.61
CA LEU A 168 4.78 10.67 1.19
C LEU A 168 5.40 11.44 2.36
N ALA A 169 6.18 10.77 3.21
CA ALA A 169 6.92 11.40 4.30
C ALA A 169 7.88 12.48 3.80
N ASN A 170 8.63 12.20 2.73
CA ASN A 170 9.55 13.14 2.11
C ASN A 170 8.81 14.36 1.53
N VAL A 171 7.65 14.14 0.90
CA VAL A 171 6.79 15.23 0.42
C VAL A 171 6.28 16.07 1.58
N ILE A 172 5.77 15.45 2.65
CA ILE A 172 5.29 16.16 3.85
C ILE A 172 6.41 16.97 4.50
N ARG A 173 7.60 16.40 4.72
CA ARG A 173 8.73 17.14 5.33
C ARG A 173 9.15 18.35 4.50
N ARG A 174 9.12 18.22 3.18
CA ARG A 174 9.47 19.31 2.26
C ARG A 174 8.42 20.43 2.28
N THR A 175 7.14 20.08 2.34
CA THR A 175 6.04 21.04 2.31
C THR A 175 5.78 21.67 3.69
N PHE A 176 5.95 20.89 4.76
CA PHE A 176 5.65 21.27 6.14
C PHE A 176 6.80 20.86 7.08
N PRO A 177 7.91 21.63 7.12
CA PRO A 177 9.09 21.30 7.92
C PRO A 177 8.81 21.16 9.42
N GLU A 178 7.72 21.75 9.90
CA GLU A 178 7.27 21.62 11.27
C GLU A 178 6.76 20.22 11.61
N PHE A 179 6.33 19.41 10.63
CA PHE A 179 5.95 18.02 10.88
C PHE A 179 7.21 17.19 11.14
N SER A 180 7.53 17.02 12.42
CA SER A 180 8.54 16.06 12.86
C SER A 180 8.03 14.64 12.65
N ILE A 181 8.25 14.13 11.43
CA ILE A 181 8.11 12.70 11.13
C ILE A 181 9.29 12.02 11.83
N SER A 182 9.04 11.58 13.06
CA SER A 182 10.03 10.99 13.95
C SER A 182 9.76 9.51 14.13
N ASP A 183 10.79 8.78 14.56
CA ASP A 183 10.66 7.39 14.93
C ASP A 183 9.57 7.22 16.01
N ILE A 184 8.54 6.45 15.68
CA ILE A 184 7.41 6.08 16.55
C ILE A 184 7.83 5.22 17.74
N TRP A 185 9.12 4.91 17.88
CA TRP A 185 9.61 4.05 18.95
C TRP A 185 9.34 4.68 20.33
N PRO A 186 8.80 3.90 21.28
CA PRO A 186 8.73 4.33 22.67
C PRO A 186 10.09 4.82 23.14
N LYS A 187 10.11 5.91 23.93
CA LYS A 187 11.36 6.55 24.39
C LYS A 187 12.39 5.53 24.87
N GLY A 188 13.59 5.59 24.28
CA GLY A 188 14.73 4.74 24.65
C GLY A 188 14.78 3.37 23.95
N LYS A 189 13.81 3.04 23.09
CA LYS A 189 13.87 1.83 22.24
C LYS A 189 14.56 2.16 20.92
N LYS A 190 15.48 1.28 20.50
CA LYS A 190 16.25 1.40 19.24
C LYS A 190 15.69 0.53 18.12
N PHE A 191 14.84 -0.44 18.45
CA PHE A 191 14.18 -1.34 17.53
C PHE A 191 12.94 -1.93 18.20
N ALA A 192 12.03 -2.47 17.40
CA ALA A 192 11.10 -3.50 17.85
C ALA A 192 11.23 -4.74 16.97
N LEU A 193 10.98 -5.89 17.58
CA LEU A 193 10.84 -7.15 16.88
C LEU A 193 9.37 -7.54 16.96
N SER A 194 8.72 -7.67 15.80
CA SER A 194 7.43 -8.33 15.69
C SER A 194 7.65 -9.66 15.00
N LEU A 195 7.29 -10.75 15.67
CA LEU A 195 7.29 -12.07 15.06
C LEU A 195 5.95 -12.24 14.33
N SER A 196 5.92 -11.91 13.04
CA SER A 196 4.85 -12.36 12.16
C SER A 196 5.19 -13.78 11.74
N HIS A 197 4.43 -14.75 12.24
CA HIS A 197 4.48 -16.11 11.74
C HIS A 197 3.28 -16.31 10.82
N ASN A 198 3.51 -16.91 9.65
CA ASN A 198 2.43 -17.65 9.01
C ASN A 198 2.17 -18.82 9.95
N VAL A 199 1.05 -18.84 10.71
CA VAL A 199 0.67 -20.10 11.38
C VAL A 199 0.22 -21.03 10.27
N GLU A 200 1.19 -21.62 9.57
CA GLU A 200 0.94 -22.84 8.82
C GLU A 200 0.56 -23.85 9.90
N PHE A 201 -0.71 -24.25 9.90
CA PHE A 201 -1.05 -25.50 10.54
C PHE A 201 -0.32 -26.57 9.74
N TRP A 202 0.91 -26.86 10.15
CA TRP A 202 1.55 -28.11 9.81
C TRP A 202 0.53 -29.15 10.22
N ASN A 203 -0.09 -29.81 9.24
CA ASN A 203 -0.89 -30.99 9.47
C ASN A 203 0.06 -32.04 10.03
N LEU A 204 0.37 -31.93 11.32
CA LEU A 204 0.88 -33.00 12.16
C LEU A 204 -0.29 -33.96 12.34
N GLN A 205 -0.72 -34.58 11.25
CA GLN A 205 -1.43 -35.84 11.38
C GLN A 205 -0.42 -36.79 12.01
N PRO A 206 -0.75 -37.44 13.15
CA PRO A 206 -0.05 -38.65 13.49
C PRO A 206 -0.31 -39.61 12.35
N SER A 207 0.73 -39.98 11.62
CA SER A 207 0.66 -40.99 10.57
C SER A 207 0.15 -42.30 11.18
N SER A 208 -1.14 -42.55 11.09
CA SER A 208 -1.67 -43.92 11.13
C SER A 208 -1.72 -44.38 9.68
N ASP A 209 -0.75 -45.22 9.35
CA ASP A 209 -0.73 -46.18 8.23
C ASP A 209 -0.06 -45.76 6.91
N VAL A 210 1.21 -46.15 6.80
CA VAL A 210 1.76 -47.04 5.75
C VAL A 210 1.27 -46.83 4.32
N ASP A 211 2.10 -46.20 3.46
CA ASP A 211 2.73 -46.91 2.32
C ASP A 211 3.79 -46.06 1.58
N SER A 212 4.99 -46.65 1.44
CA SER A 212 6.08 -46.41 0.48
C SER A 212 6.28 -45.02 -0.19
N PRO A 213 7.47 -44.38 -0.04
CA PRO A 213 7.75 -43.14 -0.76
C PRO A 213 7.94 -43.40 -2.26
N LYS A 214 7.01 -42.92 -3.09
CA LYS A 214 7.34 -42.60 -4.49
C LYS A 214 8.24 -41.38 -4.47
N ALA A 215 9.47 -41.57 -4.90
CA ALA A 215 10.51 -40.57 -4.98
C ALA A 215 10.03 -39.29 -5.70
N SER A 216 10.21 -38.15 -5.02
CA SER A 216 10.16 -36.81 -5.61
C SER A 216 11.29 -36.66 -6.66
N PRO A 217 11.05 -36.04 -7.82
CA PRO A 217 12.02 -35.96 -8.91
C PRO A 217 13.10 -34.89 -8.72
N TYR A 218 13.17 -34.19 -7.58
CA TYR A 218 14.22 -33.19 -7.34
C TYR A 218 15.53 -33.84 -6.90
N LYS A 219 16.19 -34.51 -7.85
CA LYS A 219 17.61 -34.84 -7.79
C LYS A 219 18.27 -34.32 -9.06
N LYS A 220 19.20 -33.38 -8.86
CA LYS A 220 20.17 -32.79 -9.81
C LYS A 220 19.62 -31.70 -10.73
N MET A 221 20.08 -30.46 -10.51
CA MET A 221 21.01 -29.82 -11.44
C MET A 221 21.59 -28.53 -10.82
N PHE A 222 22.91 -28.57 -10.64
CA PHE A 222 23.91 -27.52 -10.33
C PHE A 222 23.80 -26.76 -9.01
#